data_AF-A0A258B4T8-F1
#
_entry.id   AF-A0A258B4T8-F1
#
_cell.length_a   1.000
_cell.length_b   1.000
_cell.length_c   1.000
_cell.angle_alpha   90.00
_cell.angle_beta   90.00
_cell.angle_gamma   90.00
#
_symmetry.space_group_name_H-M   'P 1'
#
loop_
_entity.id
_entity.type
_entity.pdbx_description
1 polymer ?
#
loop_
_entity_poly.entity_id
_entity_poly.type
_entity_poly.pdbx_seq_one_letter_code
_entity_poly.pdbx_strand_id
1 'polypeptide(L)'
;FKPEVRILPGFPQMKLTDESAATVAIEKAQPLERIDVPGFDKRQHSVSAHFSNDYAVPGRLYVLERGPDAQVVDLSPVEAFRALMRFSYLIRFGKEALSAGSAPGFMQQCAHLAELGVVRRLVVPDSLERLGEAVAIIEHDLG
;
A
#
# COMPACT_ATOMS: atom_id res chain seq x y z
N PHE A 1 -4.75 19.83 19.13
CA PHE A 1 -5.36 19.39 17.87
C PHE A 1 -4.42 18.40 17.20
N LYS A 2 -4.82 17.13 17.03
CA LYS A 2 -4.07 16.20 16.17
C LYS A 2 -4.66 16.33 14.75
N PRO A 3 -3.85 16.59 13.72
CA PRO A 3 -4.35 16.81 12.36
C PRO A 3 -4.97 15.52 11.79
N GLU A 4 -6.01 15.65 10.99
CA GLU A 4 -6.62 14.52 10.28
C GLU A 4 -5.59 13.83 9.37
N VAL A 5 -5.46 12.50 9.50
CA VAL A 5 -4.54 11.74 8.64
C VAL A 5 -5.18 11.55 7.27
N ARG A 6 -4.46 12.01 6.25
CA ARG A 6 -4.84 11.86 4.84
C ARG A 6 -3.77 11.07 4.10
N ILE A 7 -4.21 10.19 3.22
CA ILE A 7 -3.36 9.41 2.34
C ILE A 7 -3.51 9.96 0.93
N LEU A 8 -2.38 10.19 0.28
CA LEU A 8 -2.36 10.47 -1.15
C LEU A 8 -2.41 9.13 -1.91
N PRO A 9 -3.34 8.94 -2.86
CA PRO A 9 -3.34 7.76 -3.72
C PRO A 9 -1.98 7.57 -4.42
N GLY A 10 -1.55 6.31 -4.55
CA GLY A 10 -0.35 5.98 -5.30
C GLY A 10 -0.53 6.27 -6.80
N PHE A 11 0.58 6.28 -7.54
CA PHE A 11 0.54 6.46 -8.99
C PHE A 11 0.05 5.16 -9.65
N PRO A 12 -1.12 5.16 -10.30
CA PRO A 12 -1.67 3.94 -10.89
C PRO A 12 -0.88 3.61 -12.15
N GLN A 13 -0.03 2.60 -12.05
CA GLN A 13 0.92 2.24 -13.11
C GLN A 13 1.08 0.72 -13.21
N MET A 14 1.24 0.23 -14.45
CA MET A 14 1.45 -1.19 -14.75
C MET A 14 2.70 -1.37 -15.59
N LYS A 15 3.42 -2.48 -15.40
CA LYS A 15 4.56 -2.84 -16.26
C LYS A 15 4.15 -3.95 -17.23
N LEU A 16 4.15 -3.65 -18.51
CA LEU A 16 3.70 -4.54 -19.59
C LEU A 16 4.80 -4.70 -20.63
N THR A 17 4.91 -5.89 -21.22
CA THR A 17 5.63 -6.04 -22.49
C THR A 17 4.81 -5.40 -23.61
N ASP A 18 5.45 -5.07 -24.75
CA ASP A 18 4.73 -4.52 -25.90
C ASP A 18 3.65 -5.49 -26.41
N GLU A 19 3.90 -6.80 -26.36
CA GLU A 19 2.92 -7.85 -26.67
C GLU A 19 1.71 -7.84 -25.72
N SER A 20 1.97 -7.74 -24.40
CA SER A 20 0.90 -7.69 -23.40
C SER A 20 0.07 -6.41 -23.54
N ALA A 21 0.72 -5.28 -23.81
CA ALA A 21 0.06 -3.99 -24.03
C ALA A 21 -0.80 -3.97 -25.30
N ALA A 22 -0.42 -4.73 -26.33
CA ALA A 22 -1.24 -4.89 -27.54
C ALA A 22 -2.46 -5.80 -27.32
N THR A 23 -2.39 -6.72 -26.35
CA THR A 23 -3.45 -7.72 -26.09
C THR A 23 -4.45 -7.25 -25.04
N VAL A 24 -3.98 -6.58 -23.99
CA VAL A 24 -4.80 -6.11 -22.88
C VAL A 24 -5.23 -4.67 -23.14
N ALA A 25 -6.48 -4.47 -23.51
CA ALA A 25 -7.08 -3.14 -23.64
C ALA A 25 -7.33 -2.55 -22.24
N ILE A 26 -6.44 -1.67 -21.77
CA ILE A 26 -6.65 -0.88 -20.56
C ILE A 26 -7.05 0.54 -20.97
N GLU A 27 -8.23 0.97 -20.54
CA GLU A 27 -8.79 2.28 -20.91
C GLU A 27 -7.84 3.43 -20.54
N LYS A 28 -7.56 4.32 -21.51
CA LYS A 28 -6.67 5.50 -21.37
C LYS A 28 -5.28 5.17 -20.82
N ALA A 29 -4.81 3.93 -20.95
CA ALA A 29 -3.45 3.60 -20.57
C ALA A 29 -2.46 4.28 -21.52
N GLN A 30 -1.48 5.00 -20.95
CA GLN A 30 -0.46 5.71 -21.72
C GLN A 30 0.93 5.15 -21.42
N PRO A 31 1.71 4.74 -22.44
CA PRO A 31 3.08 4.31 -22.23
C PRO A 31 3.92 5.49 -21.72
N LEU A 32 4.70 5.25 -20.66
CA LEU A 32 5.73 6.17 -20.19
C LEU A 32 7.04 5.94 -20.95
N GLU A 33 7.97 6.88 -20.80
CA GLU A 33 9.32 6.75 -21.37
C GLU A 33 9.96 5.42 -20.94
N ARG A 34 10.56 4.71 -21.91
CA ARG A 34 11.19 3.43 -21.64
C ARG A 34 12.52 3.66 -20.95
N ILE A 35 12.70 3.03 -19.79
CA ILE A 35 14.01 2.94 -19.13
C ILE A 35 14.68 1.66 -19.63
N ASP A 36 15.73 1.80 -20.43
CA ASP A 36 16.48 0.67 -20.96
C ASP A 36 17.32 0.01 -19.86
N VAL A 37 16.81 -1.09 -19.31
CA VAL A 37 17.52 -1.94 -18.35
C VAL A 37 17.79 -3.29 -19.04
N PRO A 38 19.05 -3.76 -19.09
CA PRO A 38 19.39 -5.05 -19.71
C PRO A 38 18.55 -6.19 -19.14
N GLY A 39 17.92 -6.98 -20.02
CA GLY A 39 17.06 -8.10 -19.63
C GLY A 39 15.67 -7.73 -19.13
N PHE A 40 15.28 -6.44 -19.21
CA PHE A 40 13.95 -5.97 -18.83
C PHE A 40 13.23 -5.37 -20.04
N ASP A 41 12.28 -6.12 -20.60
CA ASP A 41 11.53 -5.76 -21.81
C ASP A 41 10.19 -5.08 -21.52
N LYS A 42 9.86 -4.85 -20.25
CA LYS A 42 8.59 -4.24 -19.84
C LYS A 42 8.67 -2.72 -19.83
N ARG A 43 7.71 -2.09 -20.48
CA ARG A 43 7.45 -0.65 -20.39
C ARG A 43 6.43 -0.37 -19.29
N GLN A 44 6.55 0.78 -18.66
CA GLN A 44 5.58 1.24 -17.68
C GLN A 44 4.45 2.00 -18.39
N HIS A 45 3.21 1.71 -18.02
CA HIS A 45 2.02 2.36 -18.53
C HIS A 45 1.31 3.05 -17.37
N SER A 46 1.03 4.35 -17.51
CA SER A 46 0.11 5.06 -16.62
C SER A 46 -1.31 4.58 -16.90
N VAL A 47 -2.05 4.20 -15.85
CA VAL A 47 -3.41 3.66 -15.95
C VAL A 47 -4.37 4.50 -15.10
N SER A 48 -4.48 5.79 -15.42
CA SER A 48 -5.21 6.76 -14.58
C SER A 48 -6.74 6.68 -14.69
N ALA A 49 -7.29 5.96 -15.67
CA ALA A 49 -8.73 5.78 -15.78
C ALA A 49 -9.28 5.05 -14.54
N HIS A 50 -10.33 5.61 -13.94
CA HIS A 50 -11.02 5.05 -12.76
C HIS A 50 -10.23 5.08 -11.44
N PHE A 51 -9.09 5.77 -11.39
CA PHE A 51 -8.35 6.01 -10.15
C PHE A 51 -8.60 7.43 -9.63
N SER A 52 -8.79 7.55 -8.32
CA SER A 52 -8.87 8.86 -7.65
C SER A 52 -7.47 9.45 -7.45
N ASN A 53 -7.35 10.76 -7.60
CA ASN A 53 -6.17 11.54 -7.21
C ASN A 53 -6.40 12.35 -5.93
N ASP A 54 -7.60 12.24 -5.34
CA ASP A 54 -7.97 13.01 -4.17
C ASP A 54 -7.41 12.36 -2.90
N TYR A 55 -7.03 13.20 -1.95
CA TYR A 55 -6.67 12.75 -0.61
C TYR A 55 -7.82 11.98 0.03
N ALA A 56 -7.52 10.82 0.60
CA ALA A 56 -8.49 9.98 1.30
C ALA A 56 -8.15 9.87 2.79
N VAL A 57 -9.18 9.82 3.63
CA VAL A 57 -9.05 9.42 5.03
C VAL A 57 -9.21 7.89 5.09
N PRO A 58 -8.22 7.14 5.61
CA PRO A 58 -8.30 5.68 5.63
C PRO A 58 -9.34 5.21 6.64
N GLY A 59 -10.28 4.36 6.21
CA GLY A 59 -11.15 3.62 7.13
C GLY A 59 -10.37 2.55 7.90
N ARG A 60 -9.48 1.83 7.22
CA ARG A 60 -8.59 0.80 7.76
C ARG A 60 -7.25 0.77 7.02
N LEU A 61 -6.22 0.28 7.70
CA LEU A 61 -4.93 -0.06 7.15
C LEU A 61 -4.56 -1.48 7.59
N TYR A 62 -4.42 -2.39 6.64
CA TYR A 62 -4.09 -3.78 6.94
C TYR A 62 -2.61 -4.07 6.73
N VAL A 63 -1.97 -4.60 7.77
CA VAL A 63 -0.67 -5.24 7.68
C VAL A 63 -0.90 -6.68 7.25
N LEU A 64 -0.41 -7.03 6.06
CA LEU A 64 -0.64 -8.36 5.49
C LEU A 64 0.28 -9.40 6.11
N GLU A 65 -0.30 -10.54 6.46
CA GLU A 65 0.38 -11.74 6.94
C GLU A 65 -0.20 -12.96 6.24
N ARG A 66 0.60 -14.03 6.05
CA ARG A 66 0.12 -15.29 5.47
C ARG A 66 -0.20 -16.28 6.58
N GLY A 67 -1.26 -17.06 6.41
CA GLY A 67 -1.64 -18.06 7.39
C GLY A 67 -2.74 -19.00 6.91
N PRO A 68 -3.13 -19.98 7.74
CA PRO A 68 -4.07 -21.03 7.35
C PRO A 68 -5.50 -20.50 7.16
N ASP A 69 -5.89 -19.47 7.91
CA ASP A 69 -7.27 -18.96 7.96
C ASP A 69 -7.30 -17.45 7.82
N ALA A 70 -8.29 -16.96 7.08
CA ALA A 70 -8.52 -15.53 6.93
C ALA A 70 -8.99 -14.95 8.27
N GLN A 71 -8.38 -13.85 8.71
CA GLN A 71 -8.79 -13.15 9.93
C GLN A 71 -8.28 -11.72 9.94
N VAL A 72 -9.03 -10.84 10.59
CA VAL A 72 -8.56 -9.51 10.99
C VAL A 72 -8.27 -9.55 12.48
N VAL A 73 -7.06 -9.12 12.84
CA VAL A 73 -6.58 -9.07 14.22
C VAL A 73 -6.23 -7.63 14.55
N ASP A 74 -6.77 -7.14 15.66
CA ASP A 74 -6.41 -5.80 16.15
C ASP A 74 -4.94 -5.75 16.55
N LEU A 75 -4.28 -4.64 16.24
CA LEU A 75 -2.92 -4.38 16.68
C LEU A 75 -2.94 -3.38 17.83
N SER A 76 -2.15 -3.65 18.87
CA SER A 76 -1.87 -2.64 19.88
C SER A 76 -1.18 -1.42 19.22
N PRO A 77 -1.27 -0.21 19.83
CA PRO A 77 -0.59 0.97 19.28
C PRO A 77 0.91 0.76 19.04
N VAL A 78 1.58 -0.04 19.89
CA VAL A 78 3.00 -0.35 19.74
C VAL A 78 3.26 -1.25 18.53
N GLU A 79 2.41 -2.26 18.30
CA GLU A 79 2.52 -3.15 17.14
C GLU A 79 2.20 -2.41 15.84
N ALA A 80 1.16 -1.59 15.83
CA ALA A 80 0.79 -0.74 14.71
C ALA A 80 1.93 0.23 14.36
N PHE A 81 2.50 0.92 15.35
CA PHE A 81 3.65 1.81 15.14
C PHE A 81 4.84 1.07 14.53
N ARG A 82 5.19 -0.10 15.08
CA ARG A 82 6.30 -0.92 14.57
C ARG A 82 6.05 -1.35 13.11
N ALA A 83 4.82 -1.74 12.78
CA ALA A 83 4.46 -2.13 11.42
C ALA A 83 4.56 -0.94 10.45
N LEU A 84 3.99 0.22 10.82
CA LEU A 84 4.07 1.45 10.02
C LEU A 84 5.52 1.85 9.77
N MET A 85 6.37 1.84 10.81
CA MET A 85 7.80 2.09 10.65
C MET A 85 8.43 1.09 9.68
N ARG A 86 8.25 -0.22 9.90
CA ARG A 86 8.85 -1.29 9.08
C ARG A 86 8.50 -1.17 7.59
N PHE A 87 7.26 -0.84 7.27
CA PHE A 87 6.75 -0.81 5.89
C PHE A 87 6.80 0.58 5.24
N SER A 88 7.38 1.57 5.92
CA SER A 88 7.56 2.91 5.36
C SER A 88 8.78 3.00 4.46
N TYR A 89 8.61 3.69 3.32
CA TYR A 89 9.66 3.86 2.31
C TYR A 89 10.92 4.56 2.84
N LEU A 90 10.76 5.50 3.78
CA LEU A 90 11.88 6.25 4.37
C LEU A 90 12.92 5.32 5.02
N ILE A 91 12.48 4.22 5.63
CA ILE A 91 13.37 3.26 6.31
C ILE A 91 14.29 2.54 5.31
N ARG A 92 13.92 2.45 4.03
CA ARG A 92 14.75 1.84 2.98
C ARG A 92 16.07 2.58 2.75
N PHE A 93 16.12 3.88 3.05
CA PHE A 93 17.32 4.71 2.90
C PHE A 93 18.17 4.77 4.17
N GLY A 94 17.85 3.95 5.18
CA GLY A 94 18.68 3.76 6.36
C GLY A 94 18.73 4.97 7.29
N LYS A 95 19.76 4.98 8.14
CA LYS A 95 19.91 5.96 9.23
C LYS A 95 20.09 7.40 8.73
N GLU A 96 20.70 7.57 7.55
CA GLU A 96 21.00 8.88 6.98
C GLU A 96 19.72 9.64 6.62
N ALA A 97 18.73 8.96 6.05
CA ALA A 97 17.41 9.52 5.77
C ALA A 97 16.63 9.86 7.06
N LEU A 98 16.90 9.14 8.16
CA LEU A 98 16.34 9.45 9.47
C LEU A 98 17.08 10.62 10.18
N SER A 99 18.27 10.99 9.73
CA SER A 99 19.01 12.13 10.29
C SER A 99 18.79 13.44 9.54
N ALA A 100 18.26 13.41 8.32
CA ALA A 100 18.14 14.56 7.41
C ALA A 100 16.97 15.53 7.73
N GLY A 101 16.52 15.62 8.99
CA GLY A 101 15.51 16.59 9.44
C GLY A 101 14.04 16.26 9.17
N SER A 102 13.74 15.27 8.32
CA SER A 102 12.38 14.78 8.03
C SER A 102 11.88 13.70 8.99
N ALA A 103 12.78 13.10 9.78
CA ALA A 103 12.47 11.95 10.62
C ALA A 103 11.60 12.22 11.85
N PRO A 104 11.76 13.36 12.57
CA PRO A 104 10.88 13.66 13.71
C PRO A 104 9.41 13.75 13.27
N GLY A 105 9.14 14.37 12.12
CA GLY A 105 7.80 14.45 11.55
C GLY A 105 7.26 13.07 11.13
N PHE A 106 8.09 12.26 10.47
CA PHE A 106 7.71 10.91 10.06
C PHE A 106 7.39 9.98 11.25
N MET A 107 8.21 9.99 12.30
CA MET A 107 7.95 9.17 13.50
C MET A 107 6.68 9.62 14.22
N GLN A 108 6.45 10.93 14.33
CA GLN A 108 5.22 11.48 14.90
C GLN A 108 3.98 11.09 14.08
N GLN A 109 4.09 11.07 12.75
CA GLN A 109 3.00 10.61 11.88
C GLN A 109 2.69 9.13 12.08
N CYS A 110 3.71 8.27 12.16
CA CYS A 110 3.51 6.85 12.44
C CYS A 110 2.89 6.63 13.82
N ALA A 111 3.33 7.36 14.84
CA ALA A 111 2.78 7.26 16.18
C ALA A 111 1.32 7.72 16.21
N HIS A 112 1.03 8.86 15.56
CA HIS A 112 -0.34 9.37 15.47
C HIS A 112 -1.28 8.37 14.78
N LEU A 113 -0.86 7.81 13.64
CA LEU A 113 -1.66 6.85 12.89
C LEU A 113 -1.88 5.54 13.65
N ALA A 114 -0.88 5.09 14.42
CA ALA A 114 -1.02 3.92 15.29
C ALA A 114 -2.03 4.15 16.43
N GLU A 115 -2.11 5.37 16.97
CA GLU A 115 -3.08 5.73 18.01
C GLU A 115 -4.53 5.87 17.49
N LEU A 116 -4.73 6.05 16.18
CA LEU A 116 -6.08 6.16 15.61
C LEU A 116 -6.85 4.83 15.61
N GLY A 117 -6.20 3.70 15.87
CA GLY A 117 -6.85 2.38 15.89
C GLY A 117 -7.31 1.87 14.52
N VAL A 118 -6.88 2.51 13.43
CA VAL A 118 -7.23 2.11 12.05
C VAL A 118 -6.32 1.01 11.50
N VAL A 119 -5.18 0.74 12.16
CA VAL A 119 -4.21 -0.26 11.72
C VAL A 119 -4.52 -1.62 12.33
N ARG A 120 -4.72 -2.63 11.49
CA ARG A 120 -4.99 -4.01 11.89
C ARG A 120 -4.10 -4.97 11.12
N ARG A 121 -3.99 -6.21 11.55
CA ARG A 121 -3.37 -7.29 10.77
C ARG A 121 -4.46 -8.02 10.00
N LEU A 122 -4.24 -8.24 8.71
CA LEU A 122 -5.05 -9.13 7.89
C LEU A 122 -4.22 -10.38 7.59
N VAL A 123 -4.68 -11.53 8.09
CA VAL A 123 -4.14 -12.83 7.70
C VAL A 123 -4.82 -13.24 6.41
N VAL A 124 -4.03 -13.43 5.36
CA VAL A 124 -4.45 -13.86 4.04
C VAL A 124 -4.22 -15.37 3.94
N PRO A 125 -5.25 -16.17 3.61
CA PRO A 125 -5.13 -17.62 3.46
C PRO A 125 -4.01 -18.04 2.52
N ASP A 126 -3.33 -19.13 2.86
CA ASP A 126 -2.23 -19.66 2.04
C ASP A 126 -2.68 -20.11 0.64
N SER A 127 -3.95 -20.51 0.48
CA SER A 127 -4.51 -20.86 -0.82
C SER A 127 -5.10 -19.65 -1.53
N LEU A 128 -4.76 -19.47 -2.81
CA LEU A 128 -5.38 -18.45 -3.67
C LEU A 128 -6.87 -18.69 -3.88
N GLU A 129 -7.31 -19.95 -3.91
CA GLU A 129 -8.73 -20.29 -4.06
C GLU A 129 -9.59 -19.80 -2.88
N ARG A 130 -8.95 -19.59 -1.73
CA ARG A 130 -9.57 -19.09 -0.50
C ARG A 130 -9.47 -17.57 -0.35
N LEU A 131 -8.96 -16.84 -1.36
CA LEU A 131 -8.78 -15.39 -1.27
C LEU A 131 -10.10 -14.64 -1.04
N GLY A 132 -11.23 -15.20 -1.49
CA GLY A 132 -12.56 -14.66 -1.22
C GLY A 132 -12.90 -14.56 0.28
N GLU A 133 -12.30 -15.39 1.13
CA GLU A 133 -12.47 -15.31 2.59
C GLU A 133 -11.86 -14.00 3.15
N ALA A 134 -10.71 -13.57 2.62
CA ALA A 134 -10.10 -12.31 3.02
C ALA A 134 -10.95 -11.11 2.60
N VAL A 135 -11.59 -11.17 1.43
CA VAL A 135 -12.52 -10.12 0.95
C VAL A 135 -13.71 -10.00 1.91
N ALA A 136 -14.38 -11.12 2.21
CA ALA A 136 -15.55 -11.12 3.10
C ALA A 136 -15.22 -10.56 4.49
N ILE A 137 -14.02 -10.86 5.02
CA ILE A 137 -13.59 -10.36 6.32
C ILE A 137 -13.28 -8.85 6.28
N ILE A 138 -12.68 -8.35 5.20
CA ILE A 138 -12.45 -6.90 5.04
C ILE A 138 -13.79 -6.16 4.99
N GLU A 139 -14.76 -6.65 4.21
CA GLU A 139 -16.09 -6.06 4.12
C GLU A 139 -16.78 -6.02 5.48
N HIS A 140 -16.76 -7.13 6.21
CA HIS A 140 -17.30 -7.21 7.57
C HIS A 140 -16.59 -6.26 8.56
N ASP A 141 -15.26 -6.11 8.47
CA ASP A 141 -14.48 -5.23 9.36
C ASP A 141 -14.71 -3.74 9.10
N LEU A 142 -15.07 -3.38 7.86
CA LEU A 142 -15.36 -2.01 7.46
C LEU A 142 -16.78 -1.56 7.85
N GLY A 143 -17.71 -2.49 8.02
CA GLY A 143 -19.10 -2.24 8.41
C GLY A 143 -20.05 -2.23 7.23
#